data_AF-A0A7G9R220-F1
#
_entry.id   AF-A0A7G9R220-F1
#
_cell.length_a   1.000
_cell.length_b   1.000
_cell.length_c   1.000
_cell.angle_alpha   90.00
_cell.angle_beta   90.00
_cell.angle_gamma   90.00
#
_symmetry.space_group_name_H-M   'P 1'
#
loop_
_entity.id
_entity.type
_entity.pdbx_description
1 polymer ?
#
loop_
_entity_poly.entity_id
_entity_poly.type
_entity_poly.pdbx_seq_one_letter_code
_entity_poly.pdbx_strand_id
1 'polypeptide(L)'
;MSPALRLLSSRAPERLLDAATDHLHREHGLTVRTASAGGVEVARRMRRGEPVDLVVLAEDALRGLSTEGSVHPATVTALFTSDAVLAVRSSAQPPPLRTLAQLRDVLRSADGVAYSTGPSGTALVARLEEWGLAGTLRLVQAPPGVPVGRLLAQGVAEVGVQQRSELTGIEGVRVVGPLPGPAALTTTFAGAVAAGSAHPALAERVLALLAGDELSHLVRAHGMLPARPG
;
A
#
# COMPACT_ATOMS: atom_id res chain seq x y z
N MET A 1 -5.23 19.07 -26.62
CA MET A 1 -5.21 17.86 -25.77
C MET A 1 -4.27 18.13 -24.60
N SER A 2 -4.68 17.85 -23.36
CA SER A 2 -3.82 18.00 -22.20
C SER A 2 -2.64 17.01 -22.29
N PRO A 3 -1.42 17.39 -21.85
CA PRO A 3 -0.29 16.46 -21.84
C PRO A 3 -0.56 15.28 -20.90
N ALA A 4 -0.05 14.10 -21.24
CA ALA A 4 -0.18 12.91 -20.41
C ALA A 4 0.90 12.92 -19.32
N LEU A 5 0.48 12.97 -18.05
CA LEU A 5 1.38 12.88 -16.91
C LEU A 5 1.82 11.45 -16.65
N ARG A 6 2.98 11.28 -16.02
CA ARG A 6 3.48 9.98 -15.55
C ARG A 6 3.48 9.95 -14.03
N LEU A 7 2.85 8.92 -13.46
CA LEU A 7 2.78 8.68 -12.02
C LEU A 7 3.47 7.37 -11.68
N LEU A 8 4.45 7.42 -10.78
CA LEU A 8 5.10 6.24 -10.24
C LEU A 8 4.61 5.94 -8.82
N SER A 9 4.21 4.71 -8.53
CA SER A 9 3.66 4.36 -7.21
C SER A 9 4.21 3.08 -6.61
N SER A 10 4.13 2.96 -5.29
CA SER A 10 4.23 1.64 -4.64
C SER A 10 3.01 0.77 -4.99
N ARG A 11 3.12 -0.56 -4.81
CA ARG A 11 2.04 -1.50 -5.16
C ARG A 11 0.75 -1.38 -4.36
N ALA A 12 0.83 -1.01 -3.08
CA ALA A 12 -0.35 -0.97 -2.22
C ALA A 12 -1.49 -0.08 -2.79
N PRO A 13 -1.22 1.15 -3.25
CA PRO A 13 -2.24 1.97 -3.90
C PRO A 13 -2.48 1.72 -5.38
N GLU A 14 -1.78 0.77 -6.03
CA GLU A 14 -1.80 0.58 -7.48
C GLU A 14 -3.22 0.50 -8.04
N ARG A 15 -4.05 -0.42 -7.53
CA ARG A 15 -5.42 -0.61 -8.05
C ARG A 15 -6.31 0.62 -7.82
N LEU A 16 -6.14 1.29 -6.68
CA LEU A 16 -6.86 2.54 -6.39
C LEU A 16 -6.43 3.64 -7.36
N LEU A 17 -5.12 3.78 -7.61
CA LEU A 17 -4.60 4.80 -8.50
C LEU A 17 -5.05 4.57 -9.94
N ASP A 18 -5.07 3.32 -10.42
CA ASP A 18 -5.60 3.00 -11.75
C ASP A 18 -7.07 3.45 -11.88
N ALA A 19 -7.91 3.05 -10.92
CA ALA A 19 -9.32 3.45 -10.89
C ALA A 19 -9.51 4.97 -10.75
N ALA A 20 -8.67 5.63 -9.94
CA ALA A 20 -8.71 7.07 -9.75
C ALA A 20 -8.28 7.80 -11.03
N THR A 21 -7.23 7.36 -11.71
CA THR A 21 -6.77 8.00 -12.95
C THR A 21 -7.76 7.81 -14.10
N ASP A 22 -8.46 6.68 -14.17
CA ASP A 22 -9.57 6.48 -15.09
C ASP A 22 -10.73 7.44 -14.80
N HIS A 23 -11.04 7.65 -13.52
CA HIS A 23 -12.02 8.64 -13.09
C HIS A 23 -11.61 10.07 -13.48
N LEU A 24 -10.36 10.46 -13.22
CA LEU A 24 -9.84 11.77 -13.61
C LEU A 24 -9.81 11.99 -15.13
N HIS A 25 -9.59 10.93 -15.91
CA HIS A 25 -9.68 11.00 -17.35
C HIS A 25 -11.11 11.30 -17.81
N ARG A 26 -12.10 10.59 -17.28
CA ARG A 26 -13.52 10.76 -17.65
C ARG A 26 -14.09 12.09 -17.19
N GLU A 27 -13.89 12.46 -15.93
CA GLU A 27 -14.55 13.62 -15.33
C GLU A 27 -13.79 14.92 -15.54
N HIS A 28 -12.45 14.86 -15.64
CA HIS A 28 -11.59 16.06 -15.69
C HIS A 28 -10.78 16.19 -16.99
N GLY A 29 -10.83 15.20 -17.89
CA GLY A 29 -10.02 15.15 -19.10
C GLY A 29 -8.51 15.04 -18.84
N LEU A 30 -8.12 14.61 -17.63
CA LEU A 30 -6.72 14.51 -17.21
C LEU A 30 -6.19 13.11 -17.53
N THR A 31 -5.15 13.03 -18.36
CA THR A 31 -4.52 11.74 -18.69
C THR A 31 -3.30 11.52 -17.82
N VAL A 32 -3.33 10.46 -17.01
CA VAL A 32 -2.22 10.07 -16.14
C VAL A 32 -1.89 8.61 -16.42
N ARG A 33 -0.62 8.32 -16.70
CA ARG A 33 -0.12 6.95 -16.91
C ARG A 33 0.56 6.48 -15.64
N THR A 34 0.02 5.42 -15.04
CA THR A 34 0.53 4.83 -13.81
C THR A 34 1.55 3.75 -14.10
N ALA A 35 2.54 3.62 -13.22
CA ALA A 35 3.43 2.47 -13.15
C ALA A 35 3.72 2.17 -11.68
N SER A 36 3.71 0.89 -11.30
CA SER A 36 3.90 0.48 -9.91
C SER A 36 5.05 -0.49 -9.72
N ALA A 37 5.75 -0.36 -8.59
CA ALA A 37 6.80 -1.27 -8.16
C ALA A 37 6.84 -1.39 -6.63
N GLY A 38 7.78 -2.18 -6.09
CA GLY A 38 8.06 -2.14 -4.65
C GLY A 38 8.52 -0.73 -4.24
N GLY A 39 8.07 -0.22 -3.07
CA GLY A 39 8.34 1.16 -2.66
C GLY A 39 9.84 1.53 -2.61
N VAL A 40 10.70 0.59 -2.24
CA VAL A 40 12.17 0.75 -2.30
C VAL A 40 12.65 0.98 -3.73
N GLU A 41 12.10 0.24 -4.69
CA GLU A 41 12.47 0.37 -6.11
C GLU A 41 11.96 1.68 -6.71
N VAL A 42 10.74 2.08 -6.39
CA VAL A 42 10.20 3.41 -6.76
C VAL A 42 11.12 4.51 -6.23
N ALA A 43 11.52 4.46 -4.96
CA ALA A 43 12.41 5.46 -4.39
C ALA A 43 13.80 5.46 -5.07
N ARG A 44 14.34 4.30 -5.45
CA ARG A 44 15.59 4.20 -6.24
C ARG A 44 15.44 4.84 -7.63
N ARG A 45 14.32 4.58 -8.31
CA ARG A 45 14.01 5.17 -9.62
C ARG A 45 13.90 6.69 -9.57
N MET A 46 13.25 7.23 -8.53
CA MET A 46 13.19 8.67 -8.27
C MET A 46 14.57 9.29 -8.08
N ARG A 47 15.43 8.68 -7.26
CA ARG A 47 16.82 9.14 -7.04
C ARG A 47 17.68 9.12 -8.29
N ARG A 48 17.36 8.24 -9.26
CA ARG A 48 18.04 8.18 -10.55
C ARG A 48 17.51 9.21 -11.56
N GLY A 49 16.55 10.04 -11.18
CA GLY A 49 15.97 11.06 -12.04
C GLY A 49 15.10 10.48 -13.14
N GLU A 50 14.36 9.40 -12.87
CA GLU A 50 13.41 8.88 -13.85
C GLU A 50 12.41 9.98 -14.27
N PRO A 51 12.15 10.17 -15.58
CA PRO A 51 11.27 11.22 -16.06
C PRO A 51 9.79 10.88 -15.78
N VAL A 52 9.35 11.26 -14.59
CA VAL A 52 7.97 11.19 -14.09
C VAL A 52 7.53 12.54 -13.53
N ASP A 53 6.22 12.74 -13.41
CA ASP A 53 5.63 14.00 -12.91
C ASP A 53 5.15 13.88 -11.47
N LEU A 54 4.66 12.70 -11.10
CA LEU A 54 4.09 12.41 -9.79
C LEU A 54 4.69 11.13 -9.23
N VAL A 55 4.82 11.10 -7.91
CA VAL A 55 5.17 9.88 -7.17
C VAL A 55 4.24 9.69 -5.99
N VAL A 56 3.82 8.45 -5.74
CA VAL A 56 2.99 8.08 -4.59
C VAL A 56 3.63 6.92 -3.81
N LEU A 57 3.97 7.19 -2.55
CA LEU A 57 4.70 6.27 -1.67
C LEU A 57 4.17 6.32 -0.24
N ALA A 58 4.61 5.38 0.60
CA ALA A 58 4.50 5.55 2.04
C ALA A 58 5.15 6.87 2.45
N GLU A 59 4.49 7.63 3.34
CA GLU A 59 4.84 9.01 3.66
C GLU A 59 6.31 9.17 4.09
N ASP A 60 6.83 8.27 4.94
CA ASP A 60 8.24 8.33 5.39
C ASP A 60 9.23 8.21 4.23
N ALA A 61 8.95 7.31 3.27
CA ALA A 61 9.80 7.14 2.09
C ALA A 61 9.73 8.39 1.19
N LEU A 62 8.54 8.98 1.05
CA LEU A 62 8.37 10.20 0.27
C LEU A 62 9.04 11.42 0.93
N ARG A 63 8.98 11.53 2.26
CA ARG A 63 9.70 12.55 3.03
C ARG A 63 11.21 12.42 2.86
N GLY A 64 11.73 11.19 2.83
CA GLY A 64 13.14 10.93 2.47
C GLY A 64 13.50 11.51 1.10
N LEU A 65 12.70 11.20 0.07
CA LEU A 65 12.90 11.76 -1.28
C LEU A 65 12.79 13.30 -1.33
N SER A 66 11.93 13.88 -0.50
CA SER A 66 11.78 15.33 -0.38
C SER A 66 13.03 15.98 0.20
N THR A 67 13.61 15.40 1.28
CA THR A 67 14.86 15.88 1.88
C THR A 67 16.03 15.77 0.92
N GLU A 68 16.03 14.72 0.08
CA GLU A 68 17.04 14.49 -0.96
C GLU A 68 16.83 15.36 -2.22
N GLY A 69 15.76 16.16 -2.30
CA GLY A 69 15.47 17.04 -3.44
C GLY A 69 14.93 16.31 -4.68
N SER A 70 14.48 15.06 -4.56
CA SER A 70 13.90 14.30 -5.67
C SER A 70 12.43 14.70 -5.98
N VAL A 71 11.75 15.35 -5.03
CA VAL A 71 10.38 15.86 -5.16
C VAL A 71 10.28 17.27 -4.60
N HIS A 72 9.27 18.04 -5.01
CA HIS A 72 9.02 19.38 -4.48
C HIS A 72 8.42 19.31 -3.07
N PRO A 73 9.10 19.81 -2.01
CA PRO A 73 8.66 19.64 -0.62
C PRO A 73 7.28 20.23 -0.33
N ALA A 74 6.96 21.37 -0.92
CA ALA A 74 5.67 22.06 -0.73
C ALA A 74 4.47 21.27 -1.27
N THR A 75 4.71 20.25 -2.10
CA THR A 75 3.66 19.46 -2.75
C THR A 75 3.35 18.16 -2.00
N VAL A 76 4.15 17.78 -0.99
CA VAL A 76 3.94 16.53 -0.25
C VAL A 76 2.57 16.54 0.43
N THR A 77 1.67 15.67 -0.03
CA THR A 77 0.27 15.64 0.38
C THR A 77 -0.12 14.23 0.77
N ALA A 78 -0.60 14.04 2.00
CA ALA A 78 -1.19 12.77 2.43
C ALA A 78 -2.50 12.53 1.65
N LEU A 79 -2.62 11.35 1.04
CA LEU A 79 -3.75 11.02 0.15
C LEU A 79 -4.70 10.02 0.82
N PHE A 80 -4.16 8.88 1.23
CA PHE A 80 -4.95 7.78 1.78
C PHE A 80 -4.16 6.96 2.79
N THR A 81 -4.87 6.27 3.68
CA THR A 81 -4.31 5.36 4.68
C THR A 81 -4.77 3.94 4.42
N SER A 82 -3.92 2.97 4.76
CA SER A 82 -4.23 1.54 4.69
C SER A 82 -3.68 0.83 5.91
N ASP A 83 -4.48 -0.04 6.50
CA ASP A 83 -4.04 -0.90 7.58
C ASP A 83 -3.36 -2.15 7.03
N ALA A 84 -2.32 -2.60 7.73
CA ALA A 84 -1.93 -4.00 7.66
C ALA A 84 -3.00 -4.85 8.34
N VAL A 85 -3.41 -5.92 7.66
CA VAL A 85 -4.49 -6.81 8.10
C VAL A 85 -4.02 -8.25 8.09
N LEU A 86 -4.64 -9.07 8.94
CA LEU A 86 -4.57 -10.52 8.82
C LEU A 86 -5.61 -10.98 7.79
N ALA A 87 -5.21 -11.90 6.92
CA ALA A 87 -6.08 -12.58 5.98
C ALA A 87 -5.87 -14.09 6.01
N VAL A 88 -6.90 -14.81 5.58
CA VAL A 88 -6.96 -16.27 5.46
C VAL A 88 -7.60 -16.65 4.13
N ARG A 89 -7.60 -17.93 3.78
CA ARG A 89 -8.41 -18.42 2.65
C ARG A 89 -9.90 -18.22 2.92
N SER A 90 -10.69 -17.87 1.90
CA SER A 90 -12.12 -17.56 2.07
C SER A 90 -12.95 -18.73 2.62
N SER A 91 -12.52 -19.97 2.37
CA SER A 91 -13.11 -21.20 2.90
C SER A 91 -12.77 -21.49 4.36
N ALA A 92 -11.76 -20.82 4.93
CA ALA A 92 -11.34 -21.03 6.31
C ALA A 92 -12.23 -20.25 7.30
N GLN A 93 -12.42 -20.80 8.50
CA GLN A 93 -13.08 -20.09 9.58
C GLN A 93 -12.19 -18.93 10.04
N PRO A 94 -12.70 -17.68 10.14
CA PRO A 94 -11.88 -16.56 10.57
C PRO A 94 -11.44 -16.78 12.03
N PRO A 95 -10.13 -16.72 12.34
CA PRO A 95 -9.67 -16.84 13.70
C PRO A 95 -10.01 -15.58 14.53
N PRO A 96 -10.05 -15.68 15.87
CA PRO A 96 -10.17 -14.51 16.74
C PRO A 96 -8.94 -13.58 16.58
N LEU A 97 -9.17 -12.27 16.53
CA LEU A 97 -8.13 -11.25 16.26
C LEU A 97 -8.29 -9.95 17.07
N ARG A 98 -8.93 -9.99 18.24
CA ARG A 98 -9.23 -8.78 19.03
C ARG A 98 -8.09 -8.33 19.92
N THR A 99 -7.17 -9.24 20.29
CA THR A 99 -6.08 -8.95 21.21
C THR A 99 -4.74 -9.41 20.67
N LEU A 100 -3.65 -8.85 21.21
CA LEU A 100 -2.30 -9.27 20.85
C LEU A 100 -2.05 -10.75 21.19
N ALA A 101 -2.64 -11.26 22.29
CA ALA A 101 -2.55 -12.68 22.63
C ALA A 101 -3.19 -13.55 21.54
N GLN A 102 -4.40 -13.20 21.10
CA GLN A 102 -5.08 -13.91 20.01
C GLN A 102 -4.29 -13.87 18.71
N LEU A 103 -3.71 -12.72 18.34
CA LEU A 103 -2.82 -12.65 17.17
C LEU A 103 -1.65 -13.63 17.29
N ARG A 104 -0.95 -13.65 18.43
CA ARG A 104 0.20 -14.54 18.65
C ARG A 104 -0.21 -16.01 18.59
N ASP A 105 -1.35 -16.37 19.16
CA ASP A 105 -1.85 -17.74 19.14
C ASP A 105 -2.18 -18.18 17.72
N VAL A 106 -2.84 -17.32 16.94
CA VAL A 106 -3.13 -17.58 15.52
C VAL A 106 -1.86 -17.77 14.70
N LEU A 107 -0.86 -16.91 14.91
CA LEU A 107 0.42 -17.03 14.20
C LEU A 107 1.16 -18.32 14.56
N ARG A 108 1.10 -18.76 15.82
CA ARG A 108 1.73 -20.01 16.28
C ARG A 108 1.01 -21.26 15.79
N SER A 109 -0.32 -21.22 15.69
CA SER A 109 -1.11 -22.38 15.28
C SER A 109 -1.13 -22.59 13.77
N ALA A 110 -0.82 -21.56 12.98
CA ALA A 110 -0.93 -21.59 11.54
C ALA A 110 0.14 -22.47 10.88
N ASP A 111 -0.25 -23.30 9.92
CA ASP A 111 0.67 -24.00 9.01
C ASP A 111 1.21 -23.07 7.92
N GLY A 112 1.99 -22.09 8.36
CA GLY A 112 2.62 -21.10 7.51
C GLY A 112 1.98 -19.72 7.62
N VAL A 113 2.85 -18.71 7.79
CA VAL A 113 2.49 -17.30 7.83
C VAL A 113 3.11 -16.61 6.61
N ALA A 114 2.26 -16.21 5.67
CA ALA A 114 2.69 -15.43 4.51
C ALA A 114 2.83 -13.94 4.84
N TYR A 115 3.88 -13.29 4.32
CA TYR A 115 4.11 -11.86 4.56
C TYR A 115 4.73 -11.17 3.34
N SER A 116 4.54 -9.85 3.23
CA SER A 116 4.99 -9.07 2.07
C SER A 116 6.49 -8.74 2.13
N THR A 117 7.08 -8.28 1.02
CA THR A 117 8.44 -7.70 0.99
C THR A 117 8.45 -6.20 1.32
N GLY A 118 7.27 -5.60 1.56
CA GLY A 118 7.12 -4.17 1.80
C GLY A 118 7.18 -3.82 3.29
N PRO A 119 6.91 -2.54 3.64
CA PRO A 119 6.93 -2.06 5.03
C PRO A 119 6.09 -2.90 6.00
N SER A 120 4.93 -3.41 5.55
CA SER A 120 4.07 -4.29 6.38
C SER A 120 4.74 -5.61 6.75
N GLY A 121 5.49 -6.22 5.83
CA GLY A 121 6.24 -7.44 6.10
C GLY A 121 7.47 -7.19 6.97
N THR A 122 8.22 -6.11 6.72
CA THR A 122 9.34 -5.71 7.59
C THR A 122 8.86 -5.45 9.02
N ALA A 123 7.75 -4.74 9.19
CA ALA A 123 7.15 -4.49 10.50
C ALA A 123 6.71 -5.80 11.17
N LEU A 124 6.09 -6.73 10.44
CA LEU A 124 5.72 -8.03 11.00
C LEU A 124 6.95 -8.78 11.52
N VAL A 125 8.01 -8.88 10.72
CA VAL A 125 9.24 -9.60 11.12
C VAL A 125 9.85 -8.98 12.38
N ALA A 126 9.98 -7.65 12.44
CA ALA A 126 10.47 -6.96 13.62
C ALA A 126 9.60 -7.25 14.87
N ARG A 127 8.28 -7.27 14.73
CA ARG A 127 7.37 -7.64 15.84
C ARG A 127 7.54 -9.09 16.27
N LEU A 128 7.74 -10.01 15.34
CA LEU A 128 7.99 -11.42 15.67
C LEU A 128 9.28 -11.59 16.47
N GLU A 129 10.33 -10.84 16.14
CA GLU A 129 11.58 -10.79 16.91
C GLU A 129 11.33 -10.24 18.33
N GLU A 130 10.66 -9.09 18.47
CA GLU A 130 10.29 -8.50 19.76
C GLU A 130 9.47 -9.45 20.65
N TRP A 131 8.64 -10.29 20.05
CA TRP A 131 7.78 -11.23 20.76
C TRP A 131 8.45 -12.59 21.04
N GLY A 132 9.70 -12.79 20.62
CA GLY A 132 10.40 -14.06 20.76
C GLY A 132 9.81 -15.19 19.91
N LEU A 133 9.18 -14.85 18.77
CA LEU A 133 8.59 -15.80 17.81
C LEU A 133 9.43 -15.98 16.54
N ALA A 134 10.54 -15.25 16.43
CA ALA A 134 11.48 -15.43 15.33
C ALA A 134 12.02 -16.88 15.33
N GLY A 135 11.97 -17.53 14.17
CA GLY A 135 12.43 -18.92 14.01
C GLY A 135 11.49 -19.99 14.58
N THR A 136 10.43 -19.62 15.31
CA THR A 136 9.44 -20.59 15.82
C THR A 136 8.29 -20.84 14.84
N LEU A 137 8.18 -20.00 13.80
CA LEU A 137 7.10 -20.02 12.83
C LEU A 137 7.63 -20.37 11.44
N ARG A 138 6.84 -21.09 10.66
CA ARG A 138 7.09 -21.24 9.22
C ARG A 138 6.68 -19.96 8.50
N LEU A 139 7.64 -19.08 8.22
CA LEU A 139 7.37 -17.84 7.47
C LEU A 139 7.52 -18.07 5.96
N VAL A 140 6.59 -17.53 5.18
CA VAL A 140 6.62 -17.59 3.72
C VAL A 140 6.61 -16.16 3.17
N GLN A 141 7.76 -15.67 2.72
CA GLN A 141 7.81 -14.36 2.10
C GLN A 141 7.19 -14.41 0.70
N ALA A 142 6.29 -13.48 0.41
CA ALA A 142 5.73 -13.34 -0.93
C ALA A 142 6.81 -12.89 -1.92
N PRO A 143 6.92 -13.51 -3.11
CA PRO A 143 7.84 -13.05 -4.14
C PRO A 143 7.56 -11.60 -4.55
N PRO A 144 8.56 -10.85 -5.04
CA PRO A 144 8.35 -9.48 -5.52
C PRO A 144 7.22 -9.39 -6.55
N GLY A 145 6.12 -8.72 -6.20
CA GLY A 145 4.97 -8.51 -7.09
C GLY A 145 3.86 -9.52 -6.96
N VAL A 146 4.06 -10.53 -6.13
CA VAL A 146 2.99 -11.46 -5.76
C VAL A 146 2.36 -10.96 -4.46
N PRO A 147 1.05 -10.63 -4.44
CA PRO A 147 0.38 -10.30 -3.19
C PRO A 147 0.22 -11.56 -2.33
N VAL A 148 0.34 -11.39 -1.01
CA VAL A 148 0.21 -12.44 0.01
C VAL A 148 -1.07 -13.24 -0.18
N GLY A 149 -2.17 -12.58 -0.57
CA GLY A 149 -3.44 -13.26 -0.84
C GLY A 149 -3.35 -14.39 -1.88
N ARG A 150 -2.45 -14.30 -2.87
CA ARG A 150 -2.25 -15.39 -3.85
C ARG A 150 -1.65 -16.64 -3.19
N LEU A 151 -0.73 -16.47 -2.24
CA LEU A 151 -0.17 -17.58 -1.48
C LEU A 151 -1.23 -18.28 -0.62
N LEU A 152 -2.16 -17.50 -0.05
CA LEU A 152 -3.28 -18.04 0.73
C LEU A 152 -4.26 -18.82 -0.14
N ALA A 153 -4.63 -18.27 -1.30
CA ALA A 153 -5.54 -18.90 -2.25
C ALA A 153 -4.97 -20.21 -2.80
N GLN A 154 -3.65 -20.27 -3.03
CA GLN A 154 -2.93 -21.47 -3.46
C GLN A 154 -2.63 -22.46 -2.33
N GLY A 155 -2.85 -22.07 -1.08
CA GLY A 155 -2.58 -22.89 0.09
C GLY A 155 -1.11 -23.10 0.42
N VAL A 156 -0.24 -22.17 -0.01
CA VAL A 156 1.18 -22.16 0.35
C VAL A 156 1.36 -21.78 1.84
N ALA A 157 0.45 -20.97 2.37
CA ALA A 157 0.36 -20.57 3.77
C ALA A 157 -1.10 -20.52 4.23
N GLU A 158 -1.33 -20.69 5.53
CA GLU A 158 -2.67 -20.69 6.12
C GLU A 158 -3.16 -19.27 6.43
N VAL A 159 -2.28 -18.43 6.98
CA VAL A 159 -2.57 -17.04 7.32
C VAL A 159 -1.58 -16.10 6.63
N GLY A 160 -1.97 -14.85 6.43
CA GLY A 160 -1.10 -13.87 5.81
C GLY A 160 -1.31 -12.45 6.30
N VAL A 161 -0.24 -11.66 6.29
CA VAL A 161 -0.26 -10.24 6.70
C VAL A 161 0.25 -9.36 5.56
N GLN A 162 -0.59 -8.42 5.14
CA GLN A 162 -0.26 -7.42 4.12
C GLN A 162 -1.17 -6.19 4.28
N GLN A 163 -0.90 -5.11 3.54
CA GLN A 163 -1.81 -3.98 3.41
C GLN A 163 -3.19 -4.45 2.90
N ARG A 164 -4.27 -3.95 3.52
CA ARG A 164 -5.65 -4.28 3.18
C ARG A 164 -5.96 -4.08 1.69
N SER A 165 -5.46 -3.00 1.13
CA SER A 165 -5.60 -2.64 -0.28
C SER A 165 -5.07 -3.71 -1.25
N GLU A 166 -3.98 -4.39 -0.89
CA GLU A 166 -3.40 -5.43 -1.73
C GLU A 166 -4.19 -6.75 -1.66
N LEU A 167 -4.96 -6.96 -0.60
CA LEU A 167 -5.76 -8.17 -0.35
C LEU A 167 -7.22 -8.02 -0.78
N THR A 168 -7.72 -6.79 -0.82
CA THR A 168 -9.10 -6.50 -1.22
C THR A 168 -9.35 -6.92 -2.67
N GLY A 169 -10.46 -7.63 -2.90
CA GLY A 169 -10.83 -8.13 -4.23
C GLY A 169 -10.00 -9.30 -4.75
N ILE A 170 -9.10 -9.91 -3.95
CA ILE A 170 -8.47 -11.18 -4.35
C ILE A 170 -9.46 -12.33 -4.13
N GLU A 171 -9.81 -13.02 -5.20
CA GLU A 171 -10.63 -14.23 -5.15
C GLU A 171 -9.99 -15.31 -4.26
N GLY A 172 -10.81 -15.99 -3.46
CA GLY A 172 -10.34 -17.05 -2.56
C GLY A 172 -9.69 -16.55 -1.27
N VAL A 173 -9.69 -15.23 -1.00
CA VAL A 173 -9.11 -14.63 0.21
C VAL A 173 -10.18 -13.92 1.03
N ARG A 174 -10.10 -14.06 2.35
CA ARG A 174 -10.90 -13.31 3.31
C ARG A 174 -9.99 -12.49 4.21
N VAL A 175 -10.23 -11.18 4.27
CA VAL A 175 -9.62 -10.31 5.27
C VAL A 175 -10.33 -10.55 6.61
N VAL A 176 -9.56 -10.91 7.64
CA VAL A 176 -10.07 -11.12 9.01
C VAL A 176 -10.24 -9.77 9.70
N GLY A 177 -9.24 -8.89 9.61
CA GLY A 177 -9.26 -7.57 10.23
C GLY A 177 -7.87 -6.96 10.41
N PRO A 178 -7.81 -5.70 10.88
CA PRO A 178 -6.55 -5.05 11.23
C PRO A 178 -5.85 -5.78 12.39
N LEU A 179 -4.52 -5.65 12.46
CA LEU A 179 -3.76 -6.20 13.57
C LEU A 179 -4.11 -5.47 14.88
N PRO A 180 -4.31 -6.17 16.01
CA PRO A 180 -4.78 -5.56 17.25
C PRO A 180 -3.67 -4.89 18.07
N GLY A 181 -4.05 -3.86 18.82
CA GLY A 181 -3.22 -3.25 19.86
C GLY A 181 -1.86 -2.76 19.35
N PRO A 182 -0.75 -3.06 20.04
CA PRO A 182 0.59 -2.62 19.62
C PRO A 182 1.07 -3.18 18.27
N ALA A 183 0.38 -4.18 17.72
CA ALA A 183 0.68 -4.73 16.40
C ALA A 183 -0.01 -3.96 15.26
N ALA A 184 -0.95 -3.06 15.57
CA ALA A 184 -1.61 -2.23 14.58
C ALA A 184 -0.58 -1.44 13.77
N LEU A 185 -0.73 -1.45 12.47
CA LEU A 185 0.13 -0.73 11.55
C LEU A 185 -0.74 -0.10 10.47
N THR A 186 -0.87 1.21 10.52
CA THR A 186 -1.53 2.01 9.48
C THR A 186 -0.44 2.74 8.71
N THR A 187 -0.45 2.59 7.39
CA THR A 187 0.47 3.31 6.50
C THR A 187 -0.28 4.45 5.82
N THR A 188 0.18 5.67 6.05
CA THR A 188 -0.19 6.82 5.22
C THR A 188 0.59 6.77 3.92
N PHE A 189 -0.11 6.83 2.81
CA PHE A 189 0.47 7.03 1.50
C PHE A 189 0.25 8.48 1.08
N ALA A 190 1.34 9.11 0.68
CA ALA A 190 1.38 10.49 0.25
C ALA A 190 1.82 10.56 -1.21
N GLY A 191 1.41 11.63 -1.89
CA GLY A 191 1.87 11.99 -3.21
C GLY A 191 2.67 13.28 -3.21
N ALA A 192 3.55 13.45 -4.20
CA ALA A 192 4.26 14.69 -4.45
C ALA A 192 4.59 14.84 -5.93
N VAL A 193 4.85 16.09 -6.35
CA VAL A 193 5.31 16.42 -7.69
C VAL A 193 6.82 16.18 -7.75
N ALA A 194 7.27 15.45 -8.77
CA ALA A 194 8.68 15.18 -9.01
C ALA A 194 9.44 16.46 -9.31
N ALA A 195 10.68 16.59 -8.81
CA ALA A 195 11.49 17.80 -9.01
C ALA A 195 11.81 18.07 -10.49
N GLY A 196 11.86 17.01 -11.31
CA GLY A 196 12.07 17.07 -12.76
C GLY A 196 10.79 17.08 -13.61
N SER A 197 9.61 17.31 -13.01
CA SER A 197 8.36 17.31 -13.77
C SER A 197 8.38 18.39 -14.87
N ALA A 198 7.96 18.02 -16.07
CA ALA A 198 7.78 18.97 -17.17
C ALA A 198 6.47 19.76 -17.06
N HIS A 199 5.56 19.31 -16.18
CA HIS A 199 4.20 19.83 -16.05
C HIS A 199 3.78 20.02 -14.57
N PRO A 200 4.55 20.74 -13.75
CA PRO A 200 4.35 20.80 -12.29
C PRO A 200 2.95 21.31 -11.89
N ALA A 201 2.45 22.36 -12.55
CA ALA A 201 1.12 22.89 -12.26
C ALA A 201 -0.01 21.88 -12.55
N LEU A 202 0.14 21.07 -13.61
CA LEU A 202 -0.84 20.03 -13.93
C LEU A 202 -0.74 18.84 -12.96
N ALA A 203 0.48 18.49 -12.55
CA ALA A 203 0.75 17.47 -11.55
C ALA A 203 0.16 17.86 -10.18
N GLU A 204 0.33 19.11 -9.74
CA GLU A 204 -0.29 19.64 -8.52
C GLU A 204 -1.82 19.57 -8.59
N ARG A 205 -2.42 19.90 -9.74
CA ARG A 205 -3.87 19.75 -9.94
C ARG A 205 -4.33 18.29 -9.79
N VAL A 206 -3.62 17.34 -10.38
CA VAL A 206 -3.93 15.91 -10.20
C VAL A 206 -3.78 15.51 -8.74
N LEU A 207 -2.72 15.97 -8.06
CA LEU A 207 -2.50 15.65 -6.66
C LEU A 207 -3.62 16.19 -5.76
N ALA A 208 -4.11 17.40 -6.02
CA ALA A 208 -5.24 17.99 -5.31
C ALA A 208 -6.53 17.19 -5.52
N LEU A 209 -6.78 16.70 -6.74
CA LEU A 209 -7.93 15.84 -7.03
C LEU A 209 -7.80 14.46 -6.37
N LEU A 210 -6.61 13.86 -6.35
CA LEU A 210 -6.33 12.61 -5.64
C LEU A 210 -6.54 12.74 -4.12
N ALA A 211 -6.35 13.93 -3.56
CA ALA A 211 -6.56 14.24 -2.15
C ALA A 211 -8.02 14.68 -1.83
N GLY A 212 -8.85 14.86 -2.85
CA GLY A 212 -10.21 15.39 -2.72
C GLY A 212 -11.26 14.34 -2.39
N ASP A 213 -12.40 14.79 -1.87
CA ASP A 213 -13.48 13.91 -1.40
C ASP A 213 -14.19 13.15 -2.51
N GLU A 214 -14.13 13.64 -3.75
CA GLU A 214 -14.73 13.03 -4.95
C GLU A 214 -14.37 11.54 -5.08
N LEU A 215 -13.14 11.18 -4.73
CA LEU A 215 -12.61 9.82 -4.84
C LEU A 215 -12.85 8.98 -3.58
N SER A 216 -13.42 9.53 -2.50
CA SER A 216 -13.59 8.84 -1.21
C SER A 216 -14.28 7.48 -1.33
N HIS A 217 -15.27 7.37 -2.22
CA HIS A 217 -15.97 6.12 -2.46
C HIS A 217 -15.05 5.06 -3.11
N LEU A 218 -14.24 5.46 -4.11
CA LEU A 218 -13.23 4.59 -4.74
C LEU A 218 -12.16 4.18 -3.74
N VAL A 219 -11.67 5.12 -2.93
CA VAL A 219 -10.67 4.86 -1.87
C VAL A 219 -11.17 3.76 -0.92
N ARG A 220 -12.42 3.87 -0.45
CA ARG A 220 -13.05 2.87 0.43
C ARG A 220 -13.28 1.53 -0.27
N ALA A 221 -13.74 1.54 -1.53
CA ALA A 221 -13.95 0.34 -2.32
C ALA A 221 -12.65 -0.46 -2.53
N HIS A 222 -11.50 0.22 -2.54
CA HIS A 222 -10.17 -0.39 -2.67
C HIS A 222 -9.50 -0.69 -1.32
N GLY A 223 -10.27 -0.71 -0.23
CA GLY A 223 -9.77 -1.13 1.08
C GLY A 223 -8.83 -0.12 1.76
N MET A 224 -8.91 1.16 1.37
CA MET A 224 -8.20 2.27 1.99
C MET A 224 -9.17 3.28 2.60
N LEU A 225 -8.65 4.29 3.30
CA LEU A 225 -9.41 5.42 3.81
C LEU A 225 -8.78 6.74 3.33
N PRO A 226 -9.55 7.81 3.10
CA PRO A 226 -8.98 9.13 2.85
C PRO A 226 -8.10 9.58 4.02
N ALA A 227 -6.94 10.19 3.75
CA ALA A 227 -6.02 10.64 4.80
C ALA A 227 -6.53 11.86 5.59
N ARG A 228 -7.43 12.64 4.98
CA ARG A 228 -8.19 13.69 5.66
C ARG A 228 -9.66 13.26 5.68
N PRO A 229 -10.32 13.24 6.85
CA PRO A 229 -11.78 13.16 6.85
C PRO A 229 -12.32 14.47 6.26
N GLY A 230 -13.17 14.35 5.24
CA GLY A 230 -14.05 15.44 4.80
C GLY A 230 -15.08 15.79 5.86
#